data_AF-A0A9C9Q316-F1
#
_entry.id   AF-A0A9C9Q316-F1
#
_cell.length_a   1.000
_cell.length_b   1.000
_cell.length_c   1.000
_cell.angle_alpha   90.00
_cell.angle_beta   90.00
_cell.angle_gamma   90.00
#
_symmetry.space_group_name_H-M   'P 1'
#
loop_
_entity.id
_entity.type
_entity.pdbx_description
1 polymer ?
#
loop_
_entity_poly.entity_id
_entity_poly.type
_entity_poly.pdbx_seq_one_letter_code
_entity_poly.pdbx_strand_id
1 'polypeptide(L)'
;VYEAVAIFRYPEKYVVLLHVGLVLLVGLGVDAWLRKYARRPRWLLAAVLAVLVMMVDLVGFNGEINLEAPGDYYTLDDIPEIRWLGQEGAGFVYTRAHYREQPDSVREVYRKYRRQLSPHIGTLAGVRYAQGTEGLVIRDHALISGLLDSLPPNGQFLQHLAFLNVRYIMTDMPLFQRSRWLKQSARQLTPLLWDVGQPRPMLYFPRVVLNRGSDYLQVASEDRAMIVGQSVFALTPSGHDEAGLRGRVQDSHRPSPNRMTARVQVDGRGLLVWNESYYPGWRVRVDGESLSVVRANHLFNGVWLEDGEHNVEFEFVPNNFYVGLSLSALVLLLLLMAYLKAVPLAVKNLWERLQPR
;
A
#
# COMPACT_ATOMS: atom_id res chain seq x y z
N VAL A 1 13.05 20.45 -25.08
CA VAL A 1 13.95 19.31 -24.75
C VAL A 1 13.16 18.05 -24.36
N TYR A 2 12.10 18.17 -23.55
CA TYR A 2 11.32 17.03 -23.05
C TYR A 2 10.47 16.24 -24.06
N GLU A 3 10.15 16.80 -25.24
CA GLU A 3 9.40 16.10 -26.31
C GLU A 3 10.30 15.25 -27.24
N ALA A 4 11.56 15.65 -27.44
CA ALA A 4 12.47 14.98 -28.37
C ALA A 4 13.04 13.65 -27.83
N VAL A 5 12.89 13.37 -26.53
CA VAL A 5 13.47 12.20 -25.84
C VAL A 5 12.39 11.22 -25.34
N ALA A 6 11.13 11.40 -25.75
CA ALA A 6 10.04 10.48 -25.39
C ALA A 6 10.32 9.03 -25.79
N ILE A 7 11.10 8.82 -26.86
CA ILE A 7 11.51 7.51 -27.40
C ILE A 7 12.26 6.63 -26.38
N PHE A 8 12.92 7.22 -25.37
CA PHE A 8 13.73 6.49 -24.38
C PHE A 8 13.06 6.35 -22.99
N ARG A 9 11.76 6.66 -22.85
CA ARG A 9 11.06 6.52 -21.57
C ARG A 9 10.76 5.05 -21.27
N TYR A 10 11.76 4.35 -20.74
CA TYR A 10 11.59 3.01 -20.16
C TYR A 10 10.84 3.11 -18.83
N PRO A 11 9.81 2.28 -18.57
CA PRO A 11 9.21 2.19 -17.26
C PRO A 11 10.29 1.82 -16.22
N GLU A 12 10.43 2.61 -15.16
CA GLU A 12 11.45 2.41 -14.11
C GLU A 12 11.49 0.97 -13.56
N LYS A 13 10.33 0.28 -13.55
CA LYS A 13 10.21 -1.14 -13.16
C LYS A 13 11.09 -2.09 -13.97
N TYR A 14 11.43 -1.74 -15.21
CA TYR A 14 12.30 -2.55 -16.06
C TYR A 14 13.77 -2.16 -15.96
N VAL A 15 14.09 -1.03 -15.33
CA VAL A 15 15.48 -0.58 -15.14
C VAL A 15 16.24 -1.57 -14.28
N VAL A 16 15.62 -2.10 -13.21
CA VAL A 16 16.24 -3.14 -12.37
C VAL A 16 16.50 -4.42 -13.17
N LEU A 17 15.52 -4.90 -13.94
CA LEU A 17 15.67 -6.09 -14.78
C LEU A 17 16.71 -5.90 -15.89
N LEU A 18 16.78 -4.70 -16.48
CA LEU A 18 17.81 -4.32 -17.44
C LEU A 18 19.19 -4.33 -16.81
N HIS A 19 19.35 -3.75 -15.62
CA HIS A 19 20.63 -3.71 -14.90
C HIS A 19 21.07 -5.11 -14.47
N VAL A 20 20.17 -5.92 -13.91
CA VAL A 20 20.45 -7.32 -13.56
C VAL A 20 20.80 -8.11 -14.81
N GLY A 21 20.06 -7.94 -15.91
CA GLY A 21 20.35 -8.56 -17.19
C GLY A 21 21.73 -8.17 -17.73
N LEU A 22 22.09 -6.89 -17.69
CA LEU A 22 23.41 -6.39 -18.10
C LEU A 22 24.52 -6.94 -17.22
N VAL A 23 24.34 -6.99 -15.90
CA VAL A 23 25.31 -7.55 -14.97
C VAL A 23 25.48 -9.06 -15.20
N LEU A 24 24.40 -9.80 -15.44
CA LEU A 24 24.45 -11.22 -15.80
C LEU A 24 25.15 -11.43 -17.14
N LEU A 25 24.86 -10.61 -18.15
CA LEU A 25 25.51 -10.67 -19.46
C LEU A 25 27.02 -10.39 -19.33
N VAL A 26 27.41 -9.40 -18.53
CA VAL A 26 28.83 -9.12 -18.23
C VAL A 26 29.46 -10.30 -17.48
N GLY A 27 28.78 -10.88 -16.48
CA GLY A 27 29.24 -12.04 -15.72
C GLY A 27 29.35 -13.32 -16.56
N LEU A 28 28.52 -13.47 -17.59
CA LEU A 28 28.53 -14.59 -18.55
C LEU A 28 29.58 -14.43 -19.65
N GLY A 29 30.40 -13.37 -19.61
CA GLY A 29 31.52 -13.18 -20.54
C GLY A 29 31.11 -12.59 -21.88
N VAL A 30 30.04 -11.79 -21.93
CA VAL A 30 29.66 -11.06 -23.16
C VAL A 30 30.78 -10.12 -23.62
N ASP A 31 31.63 -9.64 -22.71
CA ASP A 31 32.85 -8.90 -23.03
C ASP A 31 33.87 -9.74 -23.84
N ALA A 32 34.02 -11.02 -23.52
CA ALA A 32 34.86 -11.95 -24.27
C ALA A 32 34.23 -12.30 -25.63
N TRP A 33 32.91 -12.44 -25.67
CA TRP A 33 32.15 -12.67 -26.90
C TRP A 33 32.22 -11.48 -27.87
N LEU A 34 32.01 -10.26 -27.38
CA LEU A 34 32.13 -9.01 -28.13
C LEU A 34 33.55 -8.83 -28.67
N ARG A 35 34.59 -9.04 -27.85
CA ARG A 35 35.99 -8.94 -28.30
C ARG A 35 36.32 -9.94 -29.42
N LYS A 36 35.72 -11.14 -29.40
CA LYS A 36 35.96 -12.20 -30.38
C LYS A 36 35.19 -12.04 -31.69
N TYR A 37 33.96 -11.52 -31.64
CA TYR A 37 33.04 -11.54 -32.79
C TYR A 37 32.58 -10.16 -33.30
N ALA A 38 32.76 -9.08 -32.53
CA ALA A 38 32.31 -7.73 -32.93
C ALA A 38 33.01 -7.18 -34.19
N ARG A 39 34.13 -7.78 -34.62
CA ARG A 39 34.84 -7.41 -35.85
C ARG A 39 34.17 -7.93 -37.14
N ARG A 40 33.13 -8.77 -37.06
CA ARG A 40 32.44 -9.28 -38.25
C ARG A 40 31.16 -8.47 -38.53
N PRO A 41 30.96 -7.94 -39.75
CA PRO A 41 29.84 -7.04 -40.08
C PRO A 41 28.46 -7.68 -39.90
N ARG A 42 28.39 -9.01 -39.93
CA ARG A 42 27.15 -9.81 -39.76
C ARG A 42 26.56 -9.70 -38.35
N TRP A 43 27.40 -9.59 -37.32
CA TRP A 43 26.96 -9.48 -35.93
C TRP A 43 26.53 -8.05 -35.56
N LEU A 44 27.17 -7.05 -36.17
CA LEU A 44 26.69 -5.66 -36.12
C LEU A 44 25.31 -5.55 -36.74
N LEU A 45 25.09 -6.15 -37.91
CA LEU A 45 23.78 -6.20 -38.55
C LEU A 45 22.73 -6.90 -37.68
N ALA A 46 23.06 -8.05 -37.08
CA ALA A 46 22.15 -8.78 -36.19
C ALA A 46 21.79 -7.96 -34.92
N ALA A 47 22.76 -7.27 -34.32
CA ALA A 47 22.52 -6.41 -33.17
C ALA A 47 21.62 -5.21 -33.53
N VAL A 48 21.88 -4.56 -34.67
CA VAL A 48 21.04 -3.48 -35.19
C VAL A 48 19.62 -3.98 -35.47
N LEU A 49 19.47 -5.16 -36.10
CA LEU A 49 18.18 -5.76 -36.37
C LEU A 49 17.41 -6.09 -35.08
N ALA A 50 18.10 -6.63 -34.07
CA ALA A 50 17.51 -6.93 -32.76
C ALA A 50 17.03 -5.66 -32.05
N VAL A 51 17.84 -4.59 -32.06
CA VAL A 51 17.43 -3.27 -31.53
C VAL A 51 16.22 -2.73 -32.29
N LEU A 52 16.20 -2.89 -33.62
CA LEU A 52 15.11 -2.38 -34.45
C LEU A 52 13.80 -3.16 -34.23
N VAL A 53 13.88 -4.49 -34.09
CA VAL A 53 12.74 -5.33 -33.69
C VAL A 53 12.24 -4.94 -32.30
N MET A 54 13.15 -4.72 -31.35
CA MET A 54 12.79 -4.29 -30.00
C MET A 54 12.15 -2.88 -30.02
N MET A 55 12.60 -1.98 -30.89
CA MET A 55 12.00 -0.65 -31.06
C MET A 55 10.61 -0.73 -31.73
N VAL A 56 10.43 -1.61 -32.72
CA VAL A 56 9.11 -1.85 -33.34
C VAL A 56 8.14 -2.47 -32.34
N ASP A 57 8.58 -3.40 -31.51
CA ASP A 57 7.77 -3.94 -30.41
C ASP A 57 7.42 -2.85 -29.39
N LEU A 58 8.41 -2.10 -28.90
CA LEU A 58 8.23 -1.09 -27.86
C LEU A 58 7.35 0.09 -28.31
N VAL A 59 7.50 0.53 -29.56
CA VAL A 59 6.82 1.74 -30.09
C VAL A 59 5.59 1.38 -30.93
N GLY A 60 5.68 0.37 -31.79
CA GLY A 60 4.59 -0.01 -32.69
C GLY A 60 3.50 -0.82 -32.01
N PHE A 61 3.88 -1.84 -31.24
CA PHE A 61 2.91 -2.72 -30.57
C PHE A 61 2.60 -2.27 -29.13
N ASN A 62 3.61 -1.84 -28.38
CA ASN A 62 3.49 -1.45 -26.97
C ASN A 62 3.45 0.06 -26.73
N GLY A 63 3.60 0.89 -27.76
CA GLY A 63 3.68 2.35 -27.61
C GLY A 63 2.43 2.96 -26.98
N GLU A 64 1.26 2.36 -27.20
CA GLU A 64 0.02 2.79 -26.57
C GLU A 64 -0.22 2.25 -25.14
N ILE A 65 0.62 1.30 -24.71
CA ILE A 65 0.61 0.71 -23.36
C ILE A 65 1.67 1.41 -22.48
N ASN A 66 2.65 2.07 -23.08
CA ASN A 66 3.58 2.95 -22.37
C ASN A 66 2.80 4.12 -21.76
N LEU A 67 2.74 4.12 -20.42
CA LEU A 67 2.04 5.12 -19.62
C LEU A 67 2.77 6.47 -19.70
N GLU A 68 2.51 7.25 -20.75
CA GLU A 68 2.91 8.65 -20.80
C GLU A 68 1.83 9.50 -20.10
N ALA A 69 2.03 9.72 -18.81
CA ALA A 69 1.39 10.81 -18.10
C ALA A 69 2.32 12.03 -18.16
N PRO A 70 1.84 13.23 -18.55
CA PRO A 70 2.52 14.48 -18.28
C PRO A 70 3.01 14.54 -16.81
N GLY A 71 4.16 15.16 -16.55
CA GLY A 71 4.71 15.24 -15.18
C GLY A 71 3.81 16.00 -14.20
N ASP A 72 2.88 16.78 -14.74
CA ASP A 72 1.84 17.56 -14.06
C ASP A 72 0.45 16.92 -14.14
N TYR A 73 0.34 15.67 -14.60
CA TYR A 73 -0.96 15.00 -14.79
C TYR A 73 -1.75 14.84 -13.48
N TYR A 74 -1.07 14.85 -12.33
CA TYR A 74 -1.68 14.85 -11.01
C TYR A 74 -1.18 16.03 -10.18
N THR A 75 -1.94 17.14 -10.16
CA THR A 75 -1.74 18.18 -9.16
C THR A 75 -2.86 18.15 -8.13
N LEU A 76 -2.55 18.44 -6.86
CA LEU A 76 -3.57 18.59 -5.81
C LEU A 76 -4.51 19.79 -6.07
N ASP A 77 -4.16 20.68 -7.00
CA ASP A 77 -5.02 21.77 -7.47
C ASP A 77 -6.17 21.25 -8.35
N ASP A 78 -5.99 20.10 -9.01
CA ASP A 78 -7.02 19.49 -9.85
C ASP A 78 -8.15 18.83 -9.06
N ILE A 79 -7.94 18.59 -7.75
CA ILE A 79 -8.95 17.98 -6.87
C ILE A 79 -8.98 18.70 -5.49
N PRO A 80 -9.55 19.91 -5.42
CA PRO A 80 -9.52 20.74 -4.23
C PRO A 80 -10.21 20.11 -3.01
N GLU A 81 -11.18 19.21 -3.21
CA GLU A 81 -11.92 18.52 -2.15
C GLU A 81 -11.03 17.63 -1.27
N ILE A 82 -9.91 17.13 -1.81
CA ILE A 82 -9.05 16.17 -1.12
C ILE A 82 -8.18 16.83 -0.06
N ARG A 83 -7.77 18.10 -0.24
CA ARG A 83 -6.98 18.81 0.77
C ARG A 83 -7.72 18.92 2.10
N TRP A 84 -9.03 19.18 2.04
CA TRP A 84 -9.86 19.25 3.24
C TRP A 84 -10.07 17.88 3.87
N LEU A 85 -10.24 16.81 3.07
CA LEU A 85 -10.36 15.44 3.59
C LEU A 85 -9.13 15.01 4.41
N GLY A 86 -7.92 15.38 3.96
CA GLY A 86 -6.70 15.15 4.72
C GLY A 86 -6.61 15.95 6.02
N GLN A 87 -7.16 17.17 6.04
CA GLN A 87 -7.08 18.09 7.19
C GLN A 87 -8.13 17.84 8.26
N GLU A 88 -9.34 17.38 7.89
CA GLU A 88 -10.43 17.17 8.86
C GLU A 88 -10.21 15.99 9.82
N GLY A 89 -9.11 15.25 9.68
CA GLY A 89 -8.90 14.00 10.39
C GLY A 89 -10.01 12.99 10.07
N ALA A 90 -10.61 13.14 8.89
CA ALA A 90 -11.68 12.29 8.40
C ALA A 90 -11.35 10.82 8.67
N GLY A 91 -12.37 10.03 8.99
CA GLY A 91 -12.24 8.58 9.01
C GLY A 91 -11.72 8.05 7.67
N PHE A 92 -11.74 6.74 7.49
CA PHE A 92 -11.30 6.16 6.23
C PHE A 92 -12.18 6.60 5.05
N VAL A 93 -11.55 6.68 3.88
CA VAL A 93 -12.19 6.83 2.58
C VAL A 93 -12.26 5.45 1.92
N TYR A 94 -13.40 5.12 1.34
CA TYR A 94 -13.56 3.91 0.53
C TYR A 94 -13.64 4.29 -0.94
N THR A 95 -12.80 3.73 -1.80
CA THR A 95 -12.87 3.93 -3.25
C THR A 95 -13.62 2.76 -3.89
N ARG A 96 -14.65 3.08 -4.68
CA ARG A 96 -15.39 2.07 -5.46
C ARG A 96 -15.41 2.47 -6.92
N ALA A 97 -14.65 1.76 -7.74
CA ALA A 97 -14.64 1.97 -9.18
C ALA A 97 -15.76 1.17 -9.86
N HIS A 98 -16.48 1.81 -10.79
CA HIS A 98 -17.34 1.09 -11.72
C HIS A 98 -16.49 0.42 -12.79
N TYR A 99 -16.17 -0.86 -12.62
CA TYR A 99 -15.73 -1.67 -13.75
C TYR A 99 -16.96 -2.01 -14.60
N ARG A 100 -17.33 -1.07 -15.49
CA ARG A 100 -18.53 -1.16 -16.36
C ARG A 100 -18.67 -2.44 -17.19
N GLU A 101 -17.60 -3.20 -17.37
CA GLU A 101 -17.53 -4.51 -18.07
C GLU A 101 -16.09 -5.03 -17.87
N GLN A 102 -15.88 -6.36 -17.86
CA GLN A 102 -14.55 -6.93 -18.08
C GLN A 102 -14.16 -6.58 -19.51
N PRO A 103 -13.11 -5.76 -19.74
CA PRO A 103 -12.77 -5.36 -21.09
C PRO A 103 -12.35 -6.57 -21.92
N ASP A 104 -12.78 -6.64 -23.18
CA ASP A 104 -12.51 -7.76 -24.08
C ASP A 104 -11.02 -7.90 -24.44
N SER A 105 -10.21 -6.86 -24.16
CA SER A 105 -8.77 -6.88 -24.41
C SER A 105 -7.95 -6.21 -23.31
N VAL A 106 -6.73 -6.72 -23.10
CA VAL A 106 -5.72 -6.12 -22.20
C VAL A 106 -5.48 -4.64 -22.52
N ARG A 107 -5.50 -4.25 -23.80
CA ARG A 107 -5.30 -2.86 -24.25
C ARG A 107 -6.41 -1.92 -23.75
N GLU A 108 -7.66 -2.38 -23.73
CA GLU A 108 -8.78 -1.60 -23.20
C GLU A 108 -8.75 -1.51 -21.67
N VAL A 109 -8.31 -2.56 -20.98
CA VAL A 109 -8.02 -2.50 -19.53
C VAL A 109 -7.05 -1.36 -19.25
N TYR A 110 -5.90 -1.31 -19.93
CA TYR A 110 -4.90 -0.25 -19.70
C TYR A 110 -5.41 1.16 -20.05
N ARG A 111 -6.15 1.33 -21.15
CA ARG A 111 -6.75 2.63 -21.50
C ARG A 111 -7.81 3.09 -20.51
N LYS A 112 -8.64 2.17 -20.00
CA LYS A 112 -9.68 2.48 -19.00
C LYS A 112 -9.05 2.80 -17.65
N TYR A 113 -8.07 2.00 -17.21
CA TYR A 113 -7.22 2.34 -16.07
C TYR A 113 -6.61 3.73 -16.26
N ARG A 114 -5.98 4.07 -17.39
CA ARG A 114 -5.42 5.41 -17.63
C ARG A 114 -6.42 6.55 -17.41
N ARG A 115 -7.68 6.38 -17.83
CA ARG A 115 -8.75 7.39 -17.65
C ARG A 115 -9.32 7.42 -16.24
N GLN A 116 -9.24 6.29 -15.52
CA GLN A 116 -9.76 6.09 -14.17
C GLN A 116 -8.69 6.11 -13.08
N LEU A 117 -7.41 6.28 -13.44
CA LEU A 117 -6.31 6.46 -12.48
C LEU A 117 -6.57 7.81 -11.82
N SER A 118 -7.46 7.80 -10.83
CA SER A 118 -7.42 8.78 -9.77
C SER A 118 -6.00 8.75 -9.21
N PRO A 119 -5.39 9.90 -8.92
CA PRO A 119 -4.10 9.90 -8.25
C PRO A 119 -4.17 9.03 -6.99
N HIS A 120 -3.04 8.53 -6.49
CA HIS A 120 -3.03 7.93 -5.15
C HIS A 120 -3.24 9.05 -4.10
N ILE A 121 -4.49 9.47 -3.91
CA ILE A 121 -4.85 10.64 -3.12
C ILE A 121 -4.44 10.50 -1.66
N GLY A 122 -4.32 9.27 -1.16
CA GLY A 122 -3.81 9.03 0.18
C GLY A 122 -2.37 9.46 0.39
N THR A 123 -1.51 9.29 -0.63
CA THR A 123 -0.10 9.71 -0.56
C THR A 123 0.02 11.20 -0.81
N LEU A 124 -0.77 11.75 -1.74
CA LEU A 124 -0.69 13.17 -2.09
C LEU A 124 -1.28 14.07 -1.01
N ALA A 125 -2.35 13.66 -0.33
CA ALA A 125 -3.11 14.52 0.58
C ALA A 125 -3.28 13.96 2.00
N GLY A 126 -2.62 12.85 2.35
CA GLY A 126 -2.71 12.25 3.68
C GLY A 126 -4.08 11.63 3.98
N VAL A 127 -4.87 11.33 2.95
CA VAL A 127 -6.16 10.64 3.09
C VAL A 127 -5.93 9.16 3.41
N ARG A 128 -6.66 8.62 4.39
CA ARG A 128 -6.56 7.20 4.75
C ARG A 128 -7.63 6.40 4.03
N TYR A 129 -7.27 5.24 3.47
CA TYR A 129 -8.23 4.36 2.81
C TYR A 129 -8.58 3.14 3.65
N ALA A 130 -9.84 2.73 3.63
CA ALA A 130 -10.29 1.51 4.32
C ALA A 130 -9.78 0.24 3.63
N GLN A 131 -9.50 0.32 2.33
CA GLN A 131 -8.99 -0.79 1.52
C GLN A 131 -7.47 -0.99 1.68
N GLY A 132 -6.82 -0.15 2.49
CA GLY A 132 -5.36 -0.11 2.64
C GLY A 132 -4.69 0.87 1.67
N THR A 133 -3.37 0.94 1.72
CA THR A 133 -2.58 1.80 0.81
C THR A 133 -2.52 1.15 -0.58
N GLU A 134 -2.92 1.88 -1.63
CA GLU A 134 -2.90 1.33 -3.00
C GLU A 134 -1.43 1.03 -3.41
N GLY A 135 -1.21 -0.12 -4.05
CA GLY A 135 0.11 -0.60 -4.44
C GLY A 135 0.71 -1.68 -3.52
N LEU A 136 0.26 -1.78 -2.26
CA LEU A 136 0.61 -2.89 -1.36
C LEU A 136 -0.58 -3.27 -0.48
N VAL A 137 -1.45 -4.13 -1.01
CA VAL A 137 -2.68 -4.55 -0.31
C VAL A 137 -2.41 -5.80 0.51
N ILE A 138 -2.65 -5.74 1.82
CA ILE A 138 -2.57 -6.89 2.73
C ILE A 138 -3.73 -7.85 2.40
N ARG A 139 -3.49 -9.17 2.44
CA ARG A 139 -4.48 -10.22 2.10
C ARG A 139 -5.87 -9.95 2.68
N ASP A 140 -5.93 -9.59 3.96
CA ASP A 140 -7.21 -9.48 4.66
C ASP A 140 -7.96 -8.19 4.30
N HIS A 141 -7.24 -7.11 3.97
CA HIS A 141 -7.83 -5.92 3.34
C HIS A 141 -8.36 -6.23 1.94
N ALA A 142 -7.65 -7.07 1.16
CA ALA A 142 -8.13 -7.49 -0.16
C ALA A 142 -9.42 -8.32 -0.08
N LEU A 143 -9.51 -9.26 0.89
CA LEU A 143 -10.73 -10.05 1.12
C LEU A 143 -11.92 -9.16 1.50
N ILE A 144 -11.71 -8.20 2.40
CA ILE A 144 -12.77 -7.30 2.84
C ILE A 144 -13.18 -6.31 1.74
N SER A 145 -12.23 -5.77 0.97
CA SER A 145 -12.56 -4.95 -0.20
C SER A 145 -13.37 -5.76 -1.22
N GLY A 146 -12.93 -6.98 -1.54
CA GLY A 146 -13.65 -7.85 -2.47
C GLY A 146 -15.08 -8.17 -2.00
N LEU A 147 -15.26 -8.42 -0.70
CA LEU A 147 -16.58 -8.59 -0.11
C LEU A 147 -17.43 -7.31 -0.27
N LEU A 148 -16.91 -6.14 0.11
CA LEU A 148 -17.62 -4.86 -0.01
C LEU A 148 -17.99 -4.52 -1.45
N ASP A 149 -17.10 -4.78 -2.40
CA ASP A 149 -17.34 -4.56 -3.82
C ASP A 149 -18.39 -5.51 -4.40
N SER A 150 -18.56 -6.69 -3.81
CA SER A 150 -19.61 -7.66 -4.17
C SER A 150 -20.99 -7.30 -3.61
N LEU A 151 -21.06 -6.46 -2.57
CA LEU A 151 -22.32 -6.09 -1.93
C LEU A 151 -23.07 -5.00 -2.73
N PRO A 152 -24.40 -5.09 -2.85
CA PRO A 152 -25.20 -4.02 -3.45
C PRO A 152 -25.13 -2.77 -2.57
N PRO A 153 -25.18 -1.55 -3.15
CA PRO A 153 -25.09 -0.29 -2.40
C PRO A 153 -26.40 0.01 -1.65
N ASN A 154 -26.66 -0.76 -0.59
CA ASN A 154 -27.83 -0.67 0.27
C ASN A 154 -27.44 -0.38 1.73
N GLY A 155 -28.39 -0.42 2.65
CA GLY A 155 -28.13 -0.18 4.08
C GLY A 155 -27.13 -1.15 4.70
N GLN A 156 -27.09 -2.41 4.24
CA GLN A 156 -26.12 -3.40 4.69
C GLN A 156 -24.69 -2.99 4.27
N PHE A 157 -24.49 -2.55 3.03
CA PHE A 157 -23.19 -2.01 2.58
C PHE A 157 -22.72 -0.83 3.44
N LEU A 158 -23.62 0.12 3.74
CA LEU A 158 -23.30 1.27 4.62
C LEU A 158 -22.92 0.83 6.04
N GLN A 159 -23.57 -0.20 6.59
CA GLN A 159 -23.24 -0.73 7.91
C GLN A 159 -21.83 -1.32 7.98
N HIS A 160 -21.38 -2.01 6.92
CA HIS A 160 -20.02 -2.55 6.85
C HIS A 160 -18.97 -1.43 6.72
N LEU A 161 -19.27 -0.37 5.96
CA LEU A 161 -18.41 0.80 5.86
C LEU A 161 -18.28 1.53 7.21
N ALA A 162 -19.38 1.71 7.93
CA ALA A 162 -19.35 2.31 9.27
C ALA A 162 -18.49 1.49 10.25
N PHE A 163 -18.50 0.16 10.14
CA PHE A 163 -17.64 -0.72 10.92
C PHE A 163 -16.15 -0.53 10.61
N LEU A 164 -15.80 -0.26 9.35
CA LEU A 164 -14.44 0.10 8.94
C LEU A 164 -14.08 1.57 9.23
N ASN A 165 -14.90 2.29 10.00
CA ASN A 165 -14.72 3.74 10.24
C ASN A 165 -14.60 4.52 8.92
N VAL A 166 -15.35 4.11 7.89
CA VAL A 166 -15.44 4.85 6.64
C VAL A 166 -16.43 5.99 6.83
N ARG A 167 -15.94 7.22 6.64
CA ARG A 167 -16.80 8.42 6.63
C ARG A 167 -17.20 8.81 5.22
N TYR A 168 -16.30 8.63 4.26
CA TYR A 168 -16.52 9.06 2.88
C TYR A 168 -16.33 7.92 1.88
N ILE A 169 -17.21 7.85 0.89
CA ILE A 169 -17.05 6.96 -0.26
C ILE A 169 -16.73 7.82 -1.48
N MET A 170 -15.67 7.46 -2.19
CA MET A 170 -15.31 8.01 -3.48
C MET A 170 -15.66 7.01 -4.58
N THR A 171 -16.56 7.38 -5.47
CA THR A 171 -16.98 6.50 -6.56
C THR A 171 -17.41 7.25 -7.81
N ASP A 172 -17.29 6.67 -9.01
CA ASP A 172 -17.82 7.23 -10.25
C ASP A 172 -19.31 6.89 -10.49
N MET A 173 -19.97 6.17 -9.55
CA MET A 173 -21.37 5.75 -9.67
C MET A 173 -22.30 6.48 -8.69
N PRO A 174 -23.55 6.78 -9.10
CA PRO A 174 -24.56 7.19 -8.16
C PRO A 174 -24.96 6.00 -7.27
N LEU A 175 -24.57 5.99 -5.99
CA LEU A 175 -24.83 4.87 -5.09
C LEU A 175 -26.23 4.91 -4.44
N PHE A 176 -26.74 6.11 -4.13
CA PHE A 176 -27.98 6.26 -3.37
C PHE A 176 -28.88 7.36 -3.95
N GLN A 177 -30.20 7.13 -3.97
CA GLN A 177 -31.17 8.11 -4.47
C GLN A 177 -31.36 9.35 -3.55
N ARG A 178 -30.90 9.30 -2.28
CA ARG A 178 -31.20 10.31 -1.24
C ARG A 178 -30.04 10.65 -0.30
N SER A 179 -28.78 10.69 -0.76
CA SER A 179 -27.71 11.23 0.09
C SER A 179 -27.51 12.72 -0.12
N ARG A 180 -27.04 13.38 0.94
CA ARG A 180 -26.54 14.75 0.87
C ARG A 180 -25.27 14.76 0.01
N TRP A 181 -25.39 15.21 -1.23
CA TRP A 181 -24.25 15.41 -2.12
C TRP A 181 -23.34 16.48 -1.51
N LEU A 182 -22.07 16.15 -1.27
CA LEU A 182 -21.13 17.11 -0.68
C LEU A 182 -20.51 18.05 -1.71
N LYS A 183 -20.32 17.60 -2.98
CA LYS A 183 -19.92 18.42 -4.16
C LYS A 183 -19.80 17.55 -5.42
N GLN A 184 -20.12 18.11 -6.58
CA GLN A 184 -19.83 17.53 -7.90
C GLN A 184 -18.82 18.45 -8.60
N SER A 185 -17.62 17.95 -8.91
CA SER A 185 -16.58 18.73 -9.61
C SER A 185 -16.78 18.66 -11.12
N ALA A 186 -16.52 19.77 -11.81
CA ALA A 186 -16.75 19.96 -13.24
C ALA A 186 -15.72 19.28 -14.17
N ARG A 187 -14.73 18.55 -13.63
CA ARG A 187 -13.73 17.81 -14.42
C ARG A 187 -13.83 16.29 -14.18
N GLN A 188 -13.80 15.53 -15.29
CA GLN A 188 -13.98 14.06 -15.41
C GLN A 188 -13.09 13.16 -14.52
N LEU A 189 -12.14 13.73 -13.77
CA LEU A 189 -11.15 12.98 -12.99
C LEU A 189 -11.58 12.74 -11.53
N THR A 190 -12.68 13.35 -11.07
CA THR A 190 -13.09 13.27 -9.66
C THR A 190 -14.25 12.30 -9.44
N PRO A 191 -14.07 11.24 -8.63
CA PRO A 191 -15.19 10.42 -8.17
C PRO A 191 -16.16 11.25 -7.32
N LEU A 192 -17.46 10.94 -7.41
CA LEU A 192 -18.50 11.40 -6.48
C LEU A 192 -18.13 11.06 -5.04
N LEU A 193 -18.25 12.05 -4.16
CA LEU A 193 -17.99 11.91 -2.73
C LEU A 193 -19.31 11.78 -1.94
N TRP A 194 -19.48 10.68 -1.24
CA TRP A 194 -20.66 10.39 -0.42
C TRP A 194 -20.30 10.36 1.06
N ASP A 195 -21.04 11.10 1.89
CA ASP A 195 -20.94 11.00 3.35
C ASP A 195 -21.78 9.80 3.84
N VAL A 196 -21.14 8.88 4.55
CA VAL A 196 -21.76 7.69 5.15
C VAL A 196 -22.46 8.03 6.47
N GLY A 197 -22.14 9.17 7.09
CA GLY A 197 -22.73 9.63 8.34
C GLY A 197 -21.74 9.60 9.51
N GLN A 198 -22.14 9.00 10.64
CA GLN A 198 -21.29 8.94 11.85
C GLN A 198 -20.46 7.65 11.86
N PRO A 199 -19.19 7.69 11.43
CA PRO A 199 -18.32 6.52 11.50
C PRO A 199 -17.99 6.21 12.97
N ARG A 200 -17.48 5.00 13.23
CA ARG A 200 -16.98 4.67 14.57
C ARG A 200 -15.79 5.55 14.96
N PRO A 201 -15.65 5.92 16.24
CA PRO A 201 -14.45 6.62 16.67
C PRO A 201 -13.21 5.77 16.38
N MET A 202 -12.10 6.44 16.11
CA MET A 202 -10.82 5.81 15.78
C MET A 202 -10.34 4.84 16.88
N LEU A 203 -10.70 5.13 18.13
CA LEU A 203 -10.38 4.33 19.29
C LEU A 203 -11.68 4.06 20.07
N TYR A 204 -11.97 2.79 20.36
CA TYR A 204 -13.22 2.42 21.01
C TYR A 204 -13.15 1.09 21.76
N PHE A 205 -14.10 0.90 22.67
CA PHE A 205 -14.37 -0.37 23.33
C PHE A 205 -15.60 -1.04 22.68
N PRO A 206 -15.49 -2.25 22.13
CA PRO A 206 -16.63 -3.00 21.61
C PRO A 206 -17.48 -3.52 22.78
N ARG A 207 -18.79 -3.68 22.57
CA ARG A 207 -19.68 -4.22 23.62
C ARG A 207 -19.59 -5.74 23.73
N VAL A 208 -19.26 -6.40 22.61
CA VAL A 208 -19.16 -7.85 22.49
C VAL A 208 -17.89 -8.17 21.70
N VAL A 209 -17.14 -9.17 22.12
CA VAL A 209 -16.01 -9.73 21.38
C VAL A 209 -16.33 -11.18 21.09
N LEU A 210 -16.42 -11.49 19.80
CA LEU A 210 -16.67 -12.83 19.30
C LEU A 210 -15.32 -13.52 19.08
N ASN A 211 -15.08 -14.62 19.76
CA ASN A 211 -13.84 -15.37 19.63
C ASN A 211 -13.81 -16.11 18.28
N ARG A 212 -13.12 -15.54 17.29
CA ARG A 212 -13.01 -16.10 15.94
C ARG A 212 -11.54 -16.13 15.49
N GLY A 213 -11.13 -17.24 14.89
CA GLY A 213 -9.81 -17.42 14.30
C GLY A 213 -9.69 -16.77 12.92
N SER A 214 -8.48 -16.82 12.33
CA SER A 214 -8.14 -16.20 11.04
C SER A 214 -9.03 -16.63 9.87
N ASP A 215 -9.54 -17.85 9.90
CA ASP A 215 -10.26 -18.46 8.77
C ASP A 215 -11.67 -17.89 8.60
N TYR A 216 -12.20 -17.21 9.62
CA TYR A 216 -13.52 -16.61 9.59
C TYR A 216 -13.69 -15.59 8.44
N LEU A 217 -12.67 -14.80 8.12
CA LEU A 217 -12.78 -13.85 7.00
C LEU A 217 -12.99 -14.54 5.66
N GLN A 218 -12.36 -15.70 5.47
CA GLN A 218 -12.52 -16.44 4.24
C GLN A 218 -13.95 -16.96 4.13
N VAL A 219 -14.48 -17.56 5.20
CA VAL A 219 -15.88 -18.02 5.27
C VAL A 219 -16.86 -16.86 5.06
N ALA A 220 -16.67 -15.74 5.76
CA ALA A 220 -17.51 -14.54 5.64
C ALA A 220 -17.48 -13.94 4.22
N SER A 221 -16.33 -13.99 3.55
CA SER A 221 -16.17 -13.56 2.16
C SER A 221 -16.89 -14.51 1.19
N GLU A 222 -16.81 -15.82 1.41
CA GLU A 222 -17.48 -16.84 0.59
C GLU A 222 -19.01 -16.76 0.74
N ASP A 223 -19.50 -16.66 1.97
CA ASP A 223 -20.93 -16.55 2.30
C ASP A 223 -21.51 -15.16 2.02
N ARG A 224 -20.67 -14.18 1.68
CA ARG A 224 -21.01 -12.75 1.53
C ARG A 224 -21.75 -12.18 2.75
N ALA A 225 -21.37 -12.66 3.94
CA ALA A 225 -22.03 -12.34 5.19
C ALA A 225 -20.98 -11.99 6.25
N MET A 226 -20.95 -10.71 6.65
CA MET A 226 -20.21 -10.28 7.84
C MET A 226 -21.20 -10.02 8.97
N ILE A 227 -20.89 -10.46 10.20
CA ILE A 227 -21.73 -10.13 11.37
C ILE A 227 -21.63 -8.63 11.63
N VAL A 228 -22.79 -7.98 11.63
CA VAL A 228 -22.95 -6.55 11.87
C VAL A 228 -23.40 -6.31 13.30
N GLY A 229 -22.83 -5.29 13.95
CA GLY A 229 -23.27 -4.83 15.26
C GLY A 229 -22.12 -4.27 16.07
N GLN A 230 -22.32 -4.04 17.37
CA GLN A 230 -21.27 -3.57 18.30
C GLN A 230 -20.24 -4.64 18.68
N SER A 231 -20.21 -5.73 17.92
CA SER A 231 -19.30 -6.85 18.11
C SER A 231 -17.97 -6.60 17.39
N VAL A 232 -16.90 -7.19 17.91
CA VAL A 232 -15.59 -7.25 17.28
C VAL A 232 -15.12 -8.70 17.24
N PHE A 233 -14.46 -9.11 16.17
CA PHE A 233 -13.79 -10.41 16.11
C PHE A 233 -12.38 -10.30 16.65
N ALA A 234 -12.05 -11.07 17.68
CA ALA A 234 -10.69 -11.13 18.21
C ALA A 234 -10.51 -12.41 19.01
N LEU A 235 -9.27 -12.85 19.20
CA LEU A 235 -8.97 -13.89 20.17
C LEU A 235 -9.19 -13.35 21.58
N THR A 236 -10.03 -14.04 22.35
CA THR A 236 -10.35 -13.69 23.73
C THR A 236 -9.45 -14.46 24.71
N PRO A 237 -9.06 -13.87 25.86
CA PRO A 237 -8.27 -14.57 26.87
C PRO A 237 -9.00 -15.77 27.47
N SER A 238 -10.33 -15.70 27.54
CA SER A 238 -11.19 -16.78 28.02
C SER A 238 -11.38 -17.92 27.03
N GLY A 239 -11.06 -17.72 25.74
CA GLY A 239 -11.37 -18.68 24.67
C GLY A 239 -12.84 -18.74 24.28
N HIS A 240 -13.71 -17.91 24.86
CA HIS A 240 -15.15 -17.84 24.56
C HIS A 240 -15.56 -16.41 24.18
N ASP A 241 -16.77 -16.24 23.65
CA ASP A 241 -17.32 -14.91 23.36
C ASP A 241 -17.47 -14.10 24.67
N GLU A 242 -16.99 -12.86 24.68
CA GLU A 242 -17.05 -11.96 25.85
C GLU A 242 -18.01 -10.80 25.58
N ALA A 243 -18.82 -10.41 26.57
CA ALA A 243 -19.81 -9.35 26.41
C ALA A 243 -19.83 -8.42 27.63
N GLY A 244 -20.39 -7.22 27.45
CA GLY A 244 -20.53 -6.25 28.54
C GLY A 244 -19.27 -5.47 28.85
N LEU A 245 -18.26 -5.54 27.97
CA LEU A 245 -17.02 -4.77 28.10
C LEU A 245 -17.35 -3.27 28.08
N ARG A 246 -16.80 -2.52 29.03
CA ARG A 246 -17.04 -1.09 29.20
C ARG A 246 -15.72 -0.37 29.39
N GLY A 247 -15.61 0.78 28.74
CA GLY A 247 -14.46 1.65 28.87
C GLY A 247 -14.71 2.97 28.16
N ARG A 248 -13.93 3.97 28.55
CA ARG A 248 -13.97 5.32 28.02
C ARG A 248 -12.56 5.75 27.64
N VAL A 249 -12.42 6.25 26.41
CA VAL A 249 -11.21 6.96 26.00
C VAL A 249 -11.26 8.36 26.60
N GLN A 250 -10.30 8.69 27.45
CA GLN A 250 -10.17 10.03 28.03
C GLN A 250 -9.45 10.96 27.06
N ASP A 251 -8.36 10.48 26.47
CA ASP A 251 -7.55 11.24 25.52
C ASP A 251 -6.79 10.30 24.57
N SER A 252 -6.46 10.80 23.38
CA SER A 252 -5.65 10.07 22.40
C SER A 252 -4.85 11.02 21.51
N HIS A 253 -3.61 10.64 21.23
CA HIS A 253 -2.70 11.39 20.39
C HIS A 253 -1.97 10.47 19.41
N ARG A 254 -1.55 11.04 18.29
CA ARG A 254 -0.69 10.38 17.31
C ARG A 254 0.54 11.25 17.06
N PRO A 255 1.61 11.09 17.85
CA PRO A 255 2.82 11.89 17.68
C PRO A 255 3.51 11.66 16.32
N SER A 256 3.36 10.48 15.72
CA SER A 256 3.94 10.17 14.41
C SER A 256 3.14 9.08 13.69
N PRO A 257 3.39 8.80 12.39
CA PRO A 257 2.76 7.68 11.68
C PRO A 257 2.97 6.33 12.37
N ASN A 258 4.10 6.14 13.05
CA ASN A 258 4.51 4.88 13.70
C ASN A 258 4.21 4.84 15.20
N ARG A 259 3.64 5.90 15.80
CA ARG A 259 3.40 5.95 17.25
C ARG A 259 2.04 6.56 17.57
N MET A 260 1.29 5.87 18.43
CA MET A 260 -0.04 6.25 18.88
C MET A 260 -0.14 6.06 20.38
N THR A 261 -0.74 7.01 21.10
CA THR A 261 -0.86 6.98 22.55
C THR A 261 -2.28 7.32 22.97
N ALA A 262 -2.80 6.67 24.01
CA ALA A 262 -4.11 6.97 24.56
C ALA A 262 -4.16 6.77 26.08
N ARG A 263 -4.96 7.60 26.75
CA ARG A 263 -5.36 7.38 28.14
C ARG A 263 -6.81 6.90 28.16
N VAL A 264 -7.05 5.79 28.83
CA VAL A 264 -8.36 5.14 28.88
C VAL A 264 -8.72 4.75 30.31
N GLN A 265 -10.01 4.79 30.62
CA GLN A 265 -10.59 4.16 31.81
C GLN A 265 -11.35 2.93 31.35
N VAL A 266 -11.16 1.81 32.02
CA VAL A 266 -11.87 0.55 31.77
C VAL A 266 -12.68 0.20 33.01
N ASP A 267 -13.92 -0.27 32.81
CA ASP A 267 -14.79 -0.78 33.86
C ASP A 267 -14.91 -2.31 33.69
N GLY A 268 -14.19 -3.06 34.52
CA GLY A 268 -13.93 -4.48 34.35
C GLY A 268 -12.84 -4.74 33.30
N ARG A 269 -12.87 -5.92 32.67
CA ARG A 269 -11.99 -6.21 31.53
C ARG A 269 -12.55 -5.58 30.26
N GLY A 270 -11.67 -5.11 29.37
CA GLY A 270 -12.06 -4.52 28.10
C GLY A 270 -11.06 -4.74 26.97
N LEU A 271 -11.55 -4.88 25.74
CA LEU A 271 -10.72 -4.82 24.54
C LEU A 271 -10.70 -3.39 24.03
N LEU A 272 -9.54 -2.73 24.07
CA LEU A 272 -9.36 -1.47 23.37
C LEU A 272 -9.06 -1.75 21.91
N VAL A 273 -9.87 -1.25 20.99
CA VAL A 273 -9.67 -1.38 19.54
C VAL A 273 -9.27 -0.04 18.94
N TRP A 274 -8.10 -0.02 18.33
CA TRP A 274 -7.62 1.10 17.53
C TRP A 274 -7.82 0.77 16.06
N ASN A 275 -8.62 1.58 15.36
CA ASN A 275 -8.93 1.45 13.94
C ASN A 275 -7.74 1.87 13.06
N GLU A 276 -6.56 1.32 13.34
CA GLU A 276 -5.32 1.42 12.57
C GLU A 276 -5.02 0.05 11.99
N SER A 277 -4.50 0.03 10.75
CA SER A 277 -4.28 -1.22 10.05
C SER A 277 -3.27 -2.10 10.78
N TYR A 278 -3.68 -3.33 11.07
CA TYR A 278 -2.83 -4.36 11.66
C TYR A 278 -1.77 -4.80 10.65
N TYR A 279 -0.54 -4.86 11.11
CA TYR A 279 0.60 -5.40 10.37
C TYR A 279 1.62 -6.00 11.36
N PRO A 280 2.30 -7.12 11.00
CA PRO A 280 3.36 -7.67 11.85
C PRO A 280 4.45 -6.63 12.12
N GLY A 281 4.68 -6.29 13.39
CA GLY A 281 5.66 -5.27 13.80
C GLY A 281 5.08 -4.21 14.75
N TRP A 282 3.75 -4.09 14.85
CA TRP A 282 3.13 -3.33 15.93
C TRP A 282 3.44 -3.96 17.29
N ARG A 283 3.83 -3.12 18.24
CA ARG A 283 4.00 -3.45 19.65
C ARG A 283 3.07 -2.56 20.46
N VAL A 284 2.55 -3.09 21.56
CA VAL A 284 1.72 -2.33 22.49
C VAL A 284 2.36 -2.37 23.88
N ARG A 285 2.42 -1.20 24.52
CA ARG A 285 2.78 -1.05 25.92
C ARG A 285 1.58 -0.51 26.68
N VAL A 286 1.30 -1.06 27.85
CA VAL A 286 0.26 -0.57 28.77
C VAL A 286 0.94 -0.29 30.09
N ASP A 287 0.90 0.98 30.51
CA ASP A 287 1.57 1.48 31.72
C ASP A 287 3.07 1.13 31.78
N GLY A 288 3.71 1.07 30.61
CA GLY A 288 5.12 0.74 30.42
C GLY A 288 5.41 -0.75 30.18
N GLU A 289 4.47 -1.64 30.46
CA GLU A 289 4.63 -3.08 30.26
C GLU A 289 4.22 -3.53 28.86
N SER A 290 5.02 -4.42 28.26
CA SER A 290 4.73 -4.93 26.90
C SER A 290 3.61 -5.96 26.93
N LEU A 291 2.55 -5.73 26.17
CA LEU A 291 1.45 -6.67 25.95
C LEU A 291 1.39 -7.14 24.50
N SER A 292 0.62 -8.21 24.25
CA SER A 292 0.39 -8.72 22.90
C SER A 292 -0.64 -7.86 22.16
N VAL A 293 -0.30 -7.43 20.95
CA VAL A 293 -1.27 -6.82 20.04
C VAL A 293 -2.29 -7.87 19.63
N VAL A 294 -3.55 -7.57 19.88
CA VAL A 294 -4.70 -8.36 19.47
C VAL A 294 -5.14 -7.87 18.10
N ARG A 295 -5.45 -8.82 17.21
CA ARG A 295 -5.98 -8.50 15.89
C ARG A 295 -7.51 -8.42 15.95
N ALA A 296 -8.04 -7.21 15.98
CA ALA A 296 -9.47 -6.93 15.99
C ALA A 296 -10.03 -6.86 14.57
N ASN A 297 -11.16 -7.52 14.31
CA ASN A 297 -11.81 -7.61 13.00
C ASN A 297 -10.89 -8.05 11.86
N HIS A 298 -9.79 -8.74 12.20
CA HIS A 298 -8.69 -9.08 11.29
C HIS A 298 -8.02 -7.88 10.59
N LEU A 299 -8.40 -6.64 10.89
CA LEU A 299 -7.89 -5.45 10.22
C LEU A 299 -7.21 -4.50 11.16
N PHE A 300 -7.56 -4.53 12.45
CA PHE A 300 -7.28 -3.45 13.37
C PHE A 300 -6.43 -3.92 14.54
N ASN A 301 -5.63 -3.01 15.06
CA ASN A 301 -4.87 -3.24 16.27
C ASN A 301 -5.80 -3.17 17.49
N GLY A 302 -5.56 -4.01 18.48
CA GLY A 302 -6.24 -3.96 19.76
C GLY A 302 -5.37 -4.48 20.89
N VAL A 303 -5.84 -4.28 22.12
CA VAL A 303 -5.17 -4.77 23.32
C VAL A 303 -6.20 -5.03 24.42
N TRP A 304 -6.06 -6.15 25.12
CA TRP A 304 -6.85 -6.45 26.30
C TRP A 304 -6.32 -5.64 27.48
N LEU A 305 -7.22 -5.00 28.19
CA LEU A 305 -6.97 -4.19 29.37
C LEU A 305 -7.79 -4.75 30.54
N GLU A 306 -7.22 -4.68 31.73
CA GLU A 306 -7.91 -5.01 32.96
C GLU A 306 -8.69 -3.77 33.47
N ASP A 307 -9.36 -3.92 34.61
CA ASP A 307 -10.11 -2.83 35.25
C ASP A 307 -9.16 -1.72 35.73
N GLY A 308 -9.51 -0.46 35.44
CA GLY A 308 -8.75 0.71 35.89
C GLY A 308 -8.38 1.73 34.82
N GLU A 309 -7.52 2.67 35.20
CA GLU A 309 -6.94 3.67 34.28
C GLU A 309 -5.64 3.16 33.69
N HIS A 310 -5.49 3.31 32.37
CA HIS A 310 -4.35 2.82 31.62
C HIS A 310 -3.82 3.86 30.63
N ASN A 311 -2.49 3.93 30.52
CA ASN A 311 -1.80 4.61 29.43
C ASN A 311 -1.34 3.57 28.40
N VAL A 312 -1.94 3.62 27.22
CA VAL A 312 -1.71 2.67 26.15
C VAL A 312 -0.87 3.32 25.06
N GLU A 313 0.22 2.66 24.66
CA GLU A 313 1.11 3.12 23.60
C GLU A 313 1.28 2.03 22.54
N PHE A 314 0.92 2.34 21.30
CA PHE A 314 1.23 1.52 20.14
C PHE A 314 2.42 2.09 19.39
N GLU A 315 3.39 1.24 19.07
CA GLU A 315 4.61 1.60 18.33
C GLU A 315 4.84 0.59 17.21
N PHE A 316 5.03 1.08 15.98
CA PHE A 316 5.32 0.24 14.82
C PHE A 316 6.82 0.10 14.60
N VAL A 317 7.33 -1.13 14.67
CA VAL A 317 8.74 -1.47 14.45
C VAL A 317 8.87 -2.39 13.24
N PRO A 318 9.34 -1.89 12.08
CA PRO A 318 9.44 -2.69 10.86
C PRO A 318 10.65 -3.64 10.90
N ASN A 319 10.52 -4.80 11.54
CA ASN A 319 11.62 -5.76 11.68
C ASN A 319 12.30 -6.12 10.34
N ASN A 320 11.52 -6.32 9.27
CA ASN A 320 12.06 -6.65 7.94
C ASN A 320 12.93 -5.53 7.35
N PHE A 321 12.60 -4.26 7.64
CA PHE A 321 13.41 -3.13 7.21
C PHE A 321 14.79 -3.17 7.88
N TYR A 322 14.85 -3.44 9.19
CA TYR A 322 16.13 -3.54 9.91
C TYR A 322 16.97 -4.74 9.46
N VAL A 323 16.35 -5.87 9.12
CA VAL A 323 17.05 -7.02 8.52
C VAL A 323 17.64 -6.65 7.16
N GLY A 324 16.85 -6.02 6.28
CA GLY A 324 17.32 -5.57 4.97
C GLY A 324 18.41 -4.51 5.03
N LEU A 325 18.30 -3.57 5.97
CA LEU A 325 19.33 -2.55 6.25
C LEU A 325 20.64 -3.19 6.72
N SER A 326 20.56 -4.17 7.63
CA SER A 326 21.73 -4.88 8.14
C SER A 326 22.44 -5.68 7.04
N LEU A 327 21.67 -6.35 6.16
CA LEU A 327 22.22 -7.08 5.04
C LEU A 327 22.85 -6.15 3.99
N SER A 328 22.19 -5.03 3.68
CA SER A 328 22.73 -4.00 2.77
C SER A 328 24.03 -3.42 3.30
N ALA A 329 24.10 -3.12 4.60
CA ALA A 329 25.31 -2.62 5.25
C ALA A 329 26.46 -3.64 5.20
N LEU A 330 26.15 -4.93 5.41
CA LEU A 330 27.12 -6.02 5.28
C LEU A 330 27.67 -6.12 3.86
N VAL A 331 26.81 -6.10 2.84
CA VAL A 331 27.23 -6.14 1.43
C VAL A 331 28.11 -4.94 1.08
N LEU A 332 27.72 -3.73 1.51
CA LEU A 332 28.50 -2.52 1.28
C LEU A 332 29.88 -2.62 1.93
N LEU A 333 29.98 -3.16 3.14
CA LEU A 333 31.24 -3.39 3.84
C LEU A 333 32.13 -4.39 3.09
N LEU A 334 31.57 -5.50 2.60
CA LEU A 334 32.29 -6.49 1.80
C LEU A 334 32.82 -5.89 0.49
N LEU A 335 32.00 -5.09 -0.21
CA LEU A 335 32.38 -4.39 -1.43
C LEU A 335 33.50 -3.37 -1.16
N LEU A 336 33.41 -2.63 -0.06
CA LEU A 336 34.46 -1.69 0.35
C LEU A 336 35.77 -2.43 0.63
N MET A 337 35.74 -3.56 1.34
CA MET A 337 36.92 -4.37 1.60
C MET A 337 37.53 -4.94 0.30
N ALA A 338 36.70 -5.39 -0.64
CA ALA A 338 37.16 -5.86 -1.95
C ALA A 338 37.80 -4.72 -2.75
N TYR A 339 37.17 -3.54 -2.77
CA TYR A 339 37.70 -2.35 -3.43
C TYR A 339 39.06 -1.93 -2.86
N LEU A 340 39.17 -1.85 -1.52
CA LEU A 340 40.41 -1.50 -0.83
C LEU A 340 41.55 -2.51 -1.10
N LYS A 341 41.25 -3.78 -1.37
CA LYS A 341 42.25 -4.78 -1.77
C LYS A 341 42.60 -4.73 -3.26
N ALA A 342 41.62 -4.49 -4.13
CA ALA A 342 41.78 -4.52 -5.58
C ALA A 342 42.49 -3.26 -6.12
N VAL A 343 42.23 -2.09 -5.55
CA VAL A 343 42.78 -0.81 -6.02
C VAL A 343 44.31 -0.76 -5.89
N PRO A 344 44.94 -1.08 -4.74
CA PRO A 344 46.40 -1.09 -4.63
C PRO A 344 47.06 -2.06 -5.61
N LEU A 345 46.43 -3.22 -5.85
CA LEU A 345 46.93 -4.23 -6.79
C LEU A 345 46.82 -3.73 -8.24
N ALA A 346 45.70 -3.10 -8.60
CA ALA A 346 45.49 -2.51 -9.92
C ALA A 346 46.44 -1.33 -10.18
N VAL A 347 46.63 -0.45 -9.19
CA VAL A 347 47.57 0.68 -9.26
C VAL A 347 49.01 0.17 -9.41
N LYS A 348 49.42 -0.83 -8.61
CA LYS A 348 50.74 -1.46 -8.74
C LYS A 348 50.97 -2.04 -10.14
N ASN A 349 50.01 -2.83 -10.64
CA ASN A 349 50.11 -3.44 -11.97
C ASN A 349 50.15 -2.40 -13.10
N LEU A 350 49.46 -1.27 -12.94
CA LEU A 350 49.49 -0.17 -13.92
C LEU A 350 50.84 0.56 -13.87
N TRP A 351 51.38 0.81 -12.68
CA TRP A 351 52.69 1.43 -12.49
C TRP A 351 53.83 0.60 -13.10
N GLU A 352 53.83 -0.71 -12.87
CA GLU A 352 54.81 -1.63 -13.46
C GLU A 352 54.75 -1.67 -15.00
N ARG A 353 53.57 -1.49 -15.61
CA ARG A 353 53.42 -1.43 -17.08
C ARG A 353 53.91 -0.12 -17.70
N LEU A 354 53.94 0.97 -16.92
CA LEU A 354 54.31 2.31 -17.40
C LEU A 354 55.82 2.60 -17.28
N GLN A 355 56.58 1.72 -16.60
CA GLN A 355 58.03 1.86 -16.57
C GLN A 355 58.64 1.49 -17.95
N PRO A 356 59.43 2.39 -18.57
CA PRO A 356 60.10 2.08 -19.82
C PRO A 356 61.12 0.95 -19.60
N ARG A 357 61.15 -0.01 -20.53
CA ARG A 357 62.07 -1.15 -20.52
C ARG A 357 63.51 -0.76 -20.73
#